data_AF-A0A2V9W302-F1
#
_entry.id   AF-A0A2V9W302-F1
#
_cell.length_a   1.000
_cell.length_b   1.000
_cell.length_c   1.000
_cell.angle_alpha   90.00
_cell.angle_beta   90.00
_cell.angle_gamma   90.00
#
_symmetry.space_group_name_H-M   'P 1'
#
loop_
_entity.id
_entity.type
_entity.pdbx_description
1 polymer ?
#
loop_
_entity_poly.entity_id
_entity_poly.type
_entity_poly.pdbx_seq_one_letter_code
_entity_poly.pdbx_strand_id
1 'polypeptide(L)' 'MIRNRDRFNTSHPDLCSALRWKGQFILSEPDPNVQSSNDGLFWCMHTQTCIGPDGEVAEPGNCNSKTRACHGTGKCD' A
#
# COMPACT_ATOMS: atom_id res chain seq x y z
N MET A 1 -3.98 5.86 16.27
CA MET A 1 -3.65 6.78 15.15
C MET A 1 -2.35 6.33 14.52
N ILE A 2 -2.36 6.09 13.20
CA ILE A 2 -1.15 5.75 12.43
C ILE A 2 -0.33 7.04 12.25
N ARG A 3 1.00 6.95 12.46
CA ARG A 3 1.87 8.11 12.24
C ARG A 3 1.98 8.37 10.74
N ASN A 4 2.03 9.63 10.33
CA ASN A 4 2.06 10.00 8.92
C ASN A 4 3.24 9.37 8.15
N ARG A 5 4.36 9.08 8.83
CA ARG A 5 5.51 8.35 8.24
C ARG A 5 5.16 6.91 7.85
N ASP A 6 4.41 6.22 8.70
CA ASP A 6 4.09 4.80 8.48
C ASP A 6 3.04 4.65 7.38
N ARG A 7 2.24 5.70 7.18
CA ARG A 7 1.23 5.82 6.12
C ARG A 7 1.80 5.64 4.71
N PHE A 8 3.03 6.09 4.48
CA PHE A 8 3.67 6.06 3.16
C PHE A 8 4.86 5.09 3.08
N ASN A 9 5.09 4.28 4.13
CA ASN A 9 6.26 3.42 4.20
C ASN A 9 6.11 2.16 3.32
N THR A 10 6.47 2.28 2.05
CA THR A 10 6.44 1.18 1.07
C THR A 10 7.55 0.14 1.24
N SER A 11 8.48 0.33 2.18
CA SER A 11 9.53 -0.64 2.51
C SER A 11 9.25 -1.43 3.79
N HIS A 12 8.05 -1.31 4.37
CA HIS A 12 7.69 -2.07 5.56
C HIS A 12 7.67 -3.59 5.26
N PRO A 13 8.32 -4.44 6.08
CA PRO A 13 8.49 -5.87 5.77
C PRO A 13 7.16 -6.65 5.75
N ASP A 14 6.18 -6.22 6.54
CA ASP A 14 4.87 -6.89 6.66
C ASP A 14 3.78 -6.33 5.72
N LEU A 15 4.15 -5.60 4.66
CA LEU A 15 3.15 -5.09 3.71
C LEU A 15 2.34 -6.24 3.10
N CYS A 16 1.02 -6.04 3.06
CA CYS A 16 0.11 -6.93 2.38
C CYS A 16 0.52 -7.08 0.91
N SER A 17 0.66 -8.33 0.46
CA SER A 17 1.04 -8.67 -0.92
C SER A 17 0.03 -8.20 -1.97
N ALA A 18 -1.19 -7.83 -1.56
CA ALA A 18 -2.24 -7.27 -2.40
C ALA A 18 -2.23 -5.73 -2.45
N LEU A 19 -1.44 -5.03 -1.63
CA LEU A 19 -1.30 -3.58 -1.69
C LEU A 19 -0.52 -3.19 -2.95
N ARG A 20 -1.03 -2.21 -3.68
CA ARG A 20 -0.41 -1.70 -4.91
C ARG A 20 -0.19 -0.21 -4.88
N TRP A 21 0.86 0.24 -5.56
CA TRP A 21 1.16 1.65 -5.79
C TRP A 21 1.92 1.85 -7.11
N LYS A 22 1.85 3.05 -7.68
CA LYS A 22 2.46 3.40 -8.98
C LYS A 22 3.94 3.01 -9.06
N GLY A 23 4.69 3.25 -7.98
CA GLY A 23 6.13 2.96 -7.91
C GLY A 23 6.50 1.50 -8.20
N GLN A 24 5.61 0.53 -7.99
CA GLN A 24 5.88 -0.88 -8.34
C GLN A 24 5.90 -1.14 -9.84
N PHE A 25 5.39 -0.21 -10.65
CA PHE A 25 5.26 -0.33 -12.09
C PHE A 25 6.16 0.65 -12.84
N ILE A 26 6.97 1.44 -12.12
CA ILE A 26 8.00 2.29 -12.72
C ILE A 26 9.23 1.42 -12.97
N LEU A 27 9.55 1.20 -14.24
CA LEU A 27 10.71 0.40 -14.67
C LEU A 27 11.94 1.24 -15.00
N SER A 28 11.80 2.57 -15.00
CA SER A 28 12.92 3.47 -15.20
C SER A 28 13.76 3.58 -13.93
N GLU A 29 15.07 3.63 -14.10
CA GLU A 29 15.98 3.95 -13.00
C GLU A 29 15.68 5.34 -12.40
N PRO A 30 15.89 5.55 -11.09
CA PRO A 30 15.76 6.86 -10.48
C PRO A 30 16.76 7.87 -11.08
N ASP A 31 16.24 8.99 -11.61
CA ASP A 31 17.06 10.11 -12.03
C ASP A 31 17.27 11.08 -10.85
N PRO A 32 18.51 11.33 -10.40
CA PRO A 32 18.77 12.23 -9.27
C PRO A 32 18.38 13.70 -9.54
N ASN A 33 18.16 14.09 -10.80
CA ASN A 33 17.71 15.42 -11.19
C ASN A 33 16.19 15.53 -11.25
N VAL A 34 15.47 14.42 -11.11
CA VAL A 34 14.00 14.37 -11.12
C VAL A 34 13.51 13.98 -9.75
N GLN A 35 12.66 14.82 -9.15
CA GLN A 35 12.05 14.51 -7.87
C GLN A 35 11.22 13.22 -7.98
N SER A 36 11.45 12.29 -7.04
CA SER A 36 10.61 11.10 -6.94
C SER A 36 9.16 11.49 -6.64
N SER A 37 8.23 10.93 -7.41
CA SER A 37 6.81 11.06 -7.19
C SER A 37 6.43 10.51 -5.81
N ASN A 38 5.74 11.33 -5.01
CA ASN A 38 5.32 11.02 -3.64
C ASN A 38 3.80 10.95 -3.52
N ASP A 39 3.12 10.63 -4.62
CA ASP A 39 1.68 10.84 -4.81
C ASP A 39 0.79 10.06 -3.82
N GLY A 40 1.34 9.10 -3.08
CA GLY A 40 0.59 8.36 -2.06
C GLY A 40 -0.59 7.57 -2.63
N LEU A 41 -0.53 7.24 -3.93
CA LEU A 41 -1.59 6.55 -4.64
C LEU A 41 -1.49 5.05 -4.37
N PHE A 42 -2.27 4.60 -3.39
CA PHE A 42 -2.35 3.21 -2.98
C PHE A 42 -3.71 2.60 -3.29
N TRP A 43 -3.74 1.32 -3.64
CA TRP A 43 -4.97 0.57 -3.85
C TRP A 43 -4.81 -0.90 -3.47
N CYS A 44 -5.93 -1.57 -3.20
CA CYS A 44 -5.94 -3.02 -3.03
C CYS A 44 -6.17 -3.70 -4.39
N MET A 45 -5.39 -4.73 -4.70
CA MET A 45 -5.54 -5.53 -5.93
C MET A 45 -6.92 -6.21 -6.04
N HIS A 46 -7.52 -6.59 -4.91
CA HIS A 46 -8.77 -7.34 -4.92
C HIS A 46 -10.01 -6.46 -5.15
N THR A 47 -10.04 -5.28 -4.55
CA THR A 47 -11.16 -4.33 -4.72
C THR A 47 -10.93 -3.35 -5.86
N GLN A 48 -9.68 -3.19 -6.30
CA GLN A 48 -9.26 -2.19 -7.30
C GLN A 48 -9.61 -0.75 -6.89
N THR A 49 -9.69 -0.47 -5.59
CA THR A 49 -9.95 0.87 -5.04
C THR A 49 -8.98 1.19 -3.89
N CYS A 50 -9.06 2.40 -3.36
CA CYS A 50 -8.32 2.82 -2.16
C CYS A 50 -8.86 2.21 -0.86
N ILE A 51 -9.88 1.35 -0.93
CA ILE A 51 -10.53 0.71 0.21
C ILE A 51 -10.35 -0.81 0.09
N GLY A 52 -9.90 -1.45 1.16
CA GLY A 52 -9.73 -2.90 1.24
C GLY A 52 -11.07 -3.65 1.36
N PRO A 53 -11.06 -4.99 1.24
CA PRO A 53 -12.27 -5.82 1.41
C PRO A 53 -12.94 -5.70 2.78
N ASP A 54 -12.20 -5.25 3.80
CA ASP A 54 -12.69 -4.98 5.16
C ASP A 54 -13.26 -3.56 5.34
N GLY A 55 -13.29 -2.75 4.29
CA GLY A 55 -13.77 -1.36 4.36
C GLY A 55 -12.72 -0.36 4.85
N GLU A 56 -11.51 -0.80 5.19
CA GLU A 56 -10.44 0.07 5.68
C GLU A 56 -9.53 0.57 4.55
N VAL A 57 -8.92 1.74 4.74
CA VAL A 57 -8.05 2.37 3.74
C VAL A 57 -6.88 1.44 3.37
N ALA A 58 -6.68 1.24 2.08
CA ALA A 58 -5.58 0.46 1.51
C ALA A 58 -4.32 1.33 1.40
N GLU A 59 -3.60 1.51 2.51
CA GLU A 59 -2.33 2.24 2.56
C GLU A 59 -1.31 1.49 3.44
N PRO A 60 0.00 1.69 3.26
CA PRO A 60 1.06 0.99 4.01
C PRO A 60 0.83 0.86 5.52
N GLY A 61 0.38 1.94 6.17
CA GLY A 61 0.16 1.97 7.61
C GLY A 61 -0.97 1.06 8.10
N ASN A 62 -2.00 0.81 7.27
CA ASN A 62 -3.07 -0.14 7.56
C ASN A 62 -2.77 -1.53 7.00
N CYS A 63 -2.14 -1.61 5.84
CA CYS A 63 -1.87 -2.84 5.13
C CYS A 63 -0.60 -3.56 5.62
N ASN A 64 0.11 -3.02 6.60
CA ASN A 64 1.17 -3.74 7.31
C ASN A 64 0.67 -4.63 8.47
N SER A 65 -0.63 -4.53 8.82
CA SER A 65 -1.19 -5.27 9.94
C SER A 65 -1.64 -6.68 9.55
N LYS A 66 -0.95 -7.70 10.05
CA LYS A 66 -1.32 -9.12 9.91
C LYS A 66 -2.62 -9.49 10.63
N THR A 67 -3.17 -8.61 11.46
CA THR A 67 -4.43 -8.86 12.17
C THR A 67 -5.66 -8.54 11.33
N ARG A 68 -5.51 -7.90 10.16
CA ARG A 68 -6.61 -7.69 9.21
C ARG A 68 -6.94 -9.01 8.53
N ALA A 69 -8.21 -9.43 8.59
CA ALA A 69 -8.66 -10.69 8.01
C ALA A 69 -8.32 -10.81 6.51
N CYS A 70 -8.38 -9.70 5.77
CA CYS A 70 -8.06 -9.66 4.34
C CYS A 70 -6.56 -9.64 4.00
N HIS A 71 -5.65 -9.59 5.00
CA HIS A 71 -4.22 -9.45 4.75
C HIS A 71 -3.68 -10.68 4.00
N GLY A 72 -3.20 -10.45 2.76
CA GLY A 72 -2.70 -11.50 1.86
C GLY A 72 -3.77 -12.40 1.24
N THR A 73 -5.01 -12.38 1.72
CA THR A 73 -6.09 -13.28 1.30
C THR A 73 -7.14 -12.60 0.41
N GLY A 74 -7.34 -11.29 0.59
CA GLY A 74 -8.39 -10.55 -0.10
C GLY A 74 -9.81 -10.82 0.39
N LYS A 75 -9.98 -11.49 1.55
CA LYS A 75 -11.29 -11.88 2.09
C LYS A 75 -11.40 -11.58 3.59
N CYS A 76 -12.59 -11.21 4.05
CA CYS A 76 -12.90 -10.92 5.44
C CYS A 76 -13.98 -11.90 5.89
N ASP A 77 -13.57 -13.12 6.24
CA ASP A 77 -14.50 -14.13 6.76
C ASP A 77 -14.99 -13.76 8.17
#